data_AF-A0AAT9QJ17-F1
#
_entry.id   AF-A0AAT9QJ17-F1
#
_cell.length_a   1.000
_cell.length_b   1.000
_cell.length_c   1.000
_cell.angle_alpha   90.00
_cell.angle_beta   90.00
_cell.angle_gamma   90.00
#
_symmetry.space_group_name_H-M   'P 1'
#
loop_
_entity.id
_entity.type
_entity.pdbx_description
1 polymer ?
#
loop_
_entity_poly.entity_id
_entity_poly.type
_entity_poly.pdbx_seq_one_letter_code
_entity_poly.pdbx_strand_id
1 'polypeptide(L)'
;MWASLLKVRDGEAGWEGAAERTLHGFALSILVPAEHYAAVSSWVDANNLRGRLVYLRIGESYVHRAAEPGTLAAKIAIKQGTPFRDFLQDELSSRFDYFCCENLADFRRYPKALTPNGQLKGGRGRHEKDDRKDLTDRRNYVLGWDNHDKIAGFRADLDEVQATLKVVAGQLERVNTKLGSLGRHNQQLGTVRSVTEFGEISWQATARSIEDLKAEKRALETASDVLQQLMAKQQQVTAALERLEDKAGKLRERVGSNEKDARDIAEAIEECRAVLSEAPVTDDAGVLAAVERLTDAALGDKPLTYKNTAAVESTVRNRLTDTIDALSKRIARAAESTVTKMADFRNKYPNETTDVDASLEAAPDYNRLLEQLVGNDLPRFENQFKDLLNQNTIREVVAFNAFLDSRRQNIIDRIGEINQSLAGIPYNTGRHIQLEHQATSDQDVREFGSDLRACSEGTIGGTDQYSEQKYLQVERLIDRFRGREGLTDLDRKWTAKVTDVRNWFTFSASEKWTETGEEYEHFTDSGGKSGGQKEKLAYTILAAALAFQFGLGSGKGAGRNAGNGRSFRFVVIDEAFGRGSDESARYGLELFQRMKLRC
;
A
#
# COMPACT_ATOMS: atom_id res chain seq x y z
N MET A 1 26.92 -58.66 -58.26
CA MET A 1 27.83 -58.06 -59.26
C MET A 1 28.66 -59.20 -59.83
N TRP A 2 28.62 -59.41 -61.15
CA TRP A 2 28.99 -60.71 -61.76
C TRP A 2 30.29 -60.65 -62.56
N ALA A 3 31.03 -59.56 -62.45
CA ALA A 3 32.46 -59.46 -62.71
C ALA A 3 33.21 -60.79 -62.50
N SER A 4 32.94 -61.46 -61.38
CA SER A 4 33.50 -62.76 -60.99
C SER A 4 33.05 -63.97 -61.82
N LEU A 5 32.23 -63.79 -62.86
CA LEU A 5 31.72 -64.84 -63.76
C LEU A 5 32.36 -64.82 -65.15
N LEU A 6 33.12 -63.77 -65.50
CA LEU A 6 33.79 -63.64 -66.79
C LEU A 6 35.29 -63.45 -66.55
N LYS A 7 36.12 -64.17 -67.30
CA LYS A 7 37.59 -64.00 -67.31
C LYS A 7 38.08 -64.05 -68.75
N VAL A 8 39.12 -63.31 -69.09
CA VAL A 8 39.83 -63.53 -70.36
C VAL A 8 40.48 -64.92 -70.33
N ARG A 9 40.34 -65.69 -71.42
CA ARG A 9 40.88 -67.05 -71.52
C ARG A 9 42.40 -67.05 -71.37
N ASP A 10 42.92 -68.11 -70.76
CA ASP A 10 44.37 -68.29 -70.65
C ASP A 10 44.98 -68.42 -72.06
N GLY A 11 46.03 -67.65 -72.34
CA GLY A 11 46.63 -67.50 -73.69
C GLY A 11 46.20 -66.25 -74.46
N GLU A 12 45.17 -65.53 -74.01
CA GLU A 12 44.63 -64.33 -74.68
C GLU A 12 44.98 -63.02 -73.94
N ALA A 13 46.01 -63.03 -73.09
CA ALA A 13 46.39 -61.90 -72.23
C ALA A 13 46.70 -60.59 -72.99
N GLY A 14 47.16 -60.68 -74.25
CA GLY A 14 47.38 -59.50 -75.10
C GLY A 14 46.09 -58.71 -75.41
N TRP A 15 44.92 -59.33 -75.22
CA TRP A 15 43.61 -58.71 -75.41
C TRP A 15 42.96 -58.27 -74.09
N GLU A 16 43.61 -58.50 -72.95
CA GLU A 16 42.99 -58.33 -71.63
C GLU A 16 42.52 -56.89 -71.37
N GLY A 17 43.37 -55.89 -71.60
CA GLY A 17 42.99 -54.49 -71.42
C GLY A 17 41.86 -54.04 -72.37
N ALA A 18 41.90 -54.49 -73.62
CA ALA A 18 40.85 -54.20 -74.60
C ALA A 18 39.53 -54.88 -74.21
N ALA A 19 39.58 -56.13 -73.76
CA ALA A 19 38.44 -56.88 -73.26
C ALA A 19 37.83 -56.21 -72.02
N GLU A 20 38.66 -55.82 -71.06
CA GLU A 20 38.28 -55.10 -69.85
C GLU A 20 37.56 -53.81 -70.19
N ARG A 21 38.13 -52.98 -71.06
CA ARG A 21 37.52 -51.72 -71.49
C ARG A 21 36.16 -51.95 -72.16
N THR A 22 36.08 -52.92 -73.08
CA THR A 22 34.86 -53.20 -73.84
C THR A 22 33.76 -53.82 -72.99
N LEU A 23 34.10 -54.75 -72.09
CA LEU A 23 33.14 -55.48 -71.27
C LEU A 23 32.90 -54.82 -69.91
N HIS A 24 33.62 -53.75 -69.55
CA HIS A 24 33.56 -53.11 -68.23
C HIS A 24 32.13 -52.88 -67.73
N GLY A 25 31.32 -52.17 -68.54
CA GLY A 25 29.94 -51.85 -68.18
C GLY A 25 29.04 -53.09 -68.11
N PHE A 26 29.31 -54.09 -68.94
CA PHE A 26 28.57 -55.35 -68.93
C PHE A 26 28.91 -56.21 -67.69
N ALA A 27 30.19 -56.34 -67.35
CA ALA A 27 30.67 -57.06 -66.18
C ALA A 27 30.17 -56.45 -64.85
N LEU A 28 30.00 -55.12 -64.81
CA LEU A 28 29.44 -54.41 -63.67
C LEU A 28 27.90 -54.46 -63.59
N SER A 29 27.22 -54.92 -64.64
CA SER A 29 25.76 -55.03 -64.63
C SER A 29 25.27 -56.12 -63.68
N ILE A 30 24.11 -55.92 -63.07
CA ILE A 30 23.47 -56.93 -62.20
C ILE A 30 22.54 -57.81 -63.03
N LEU A 31 22.85 -59.11 -63.15
CA LEU A 31 21.91 -60.11 -63.65
C LEU A 31 20.77 -60.34 -62.64
N VAL A 32 19.52 -60.25 -63.11
CA VAL A 32 18.31 -60.39 -62.31
C VAL A 32 17.44 -61.52 -62.89
N PRO A 33 17.33 -62.66 -62.20
CA PRO A 33 16.40 -63.74 -62.58
C PRO A 33 14.97 -63.24 -62.74
N ALA A 34 14.20 -63.86 -63.65
CA ALA A 34 12.82 -63.47 -63.94
C ALA A 34 11.94 -63.38 -62.68
N GLU A 35 12.11 -64.30 -61.73
CA GLU A 35 11.41 -64.37 -60.44
C GLU A 35 11.61 -63.13 -59.56
N HIS A 36 12.77 -62.46 -59.66
CA HIS A 36 13.11 -61.29 -58.85
C HIS A 36 12.94 -59.97 -59.58
N TYR A 37 12.65 -60.01 -60.87
CA TYR A 37 12.60 -58.81 -61.71
C TYR A 37 11.63 -57.75 -61.19
N ALA A 38 10.40 -58.14 -60.85
CA ALA A 38 9.37 -57.19 -60.39
C ALA A 38 9.76 -56.50 -59.08
N ALA A 39 10.36 -57.23 -58.15
CA ALA A 39 10.83 -56.69 -56.87
C ALA A 39 11.99 -55.72 -57.09
N VAL A 40 12.98 -56.10 -57.90
CA VAL A 40 14.16 -55.27 -58.19
C VAL A 40 13.77 -54.00 -58.95
N SER A 41 12.93 -54.10 -59.99
CA SER A 41 12.50 -52.92 -60.76
C SER A 41 11.73 -51.93 -59.90
N SER A 42 10.83 -52.41 -59.04
CA SER A 42 10.05 -51.56 -58.13
C SER A 42 10.94 -50.87 -57.10
N TRP A 43 11.92 -51.59 -56.56
CA TRP A 43 12.85 -51.03 -55.58
C TRP A 43 13.79 -49.99 -56.22
N VAL A 44 14.31 -50.25 -57.42
CA VAL A 44 15.18 -49.31 -58.13
C VAL A 44 14.44 -48.02 -58.47
N ASP A 45 13.18 -48.09 -58.91
CA ASP A 45 12.36 -46.91 -59.22
C ASP A 45 12.04 -46.08 -57.97
N ALA A 46 11.77 -46.74 -56.84
CA ALA A 46 11.42 -46.08 -55.58
C ALA A 46 12.61 -45.39 -54.86
N ASN A 47 13.85 -45.65 -55.26
CA ASN A 47 15.05 -45.22 -54.51
C ASN A 47 16.02 -44.37 -55.35
N ASN A 48 16.49 -43.26 -54.78
CA ASN A 48 17.59 -42.49 -55.37
C ASN A 48 18.95 -43.14 -55.04
N LEU A 49 19.51 -43.86 -56.02
CA LEU A 49 20.74 -44.65 -55.87
C LEU A 49 22.04 -43.82 -55.83
N ARG A 50 21.98 -42.50 -56.10
CA ARG A 50 23.16 -41.60 -56.19
C ARG A 50 24.28 -42.12 -57.11
N GLY A 51 23.95 -42.96 -58.09
CA GLY A 51 24.90 -43.58 -59.00
C GLY A 51 24.20 -44.21 -60.20
N ARG A 52 24.98 -44.73 -61.15
CA ARG A 52 24.45 -45.42 -62.34
C ARG A 52 24.35 -46.91 -62.07
N LEU A 53 23.13 -47.43 -61.96
CA LEU A 53 22.85 -48.86 -61.91
C LEU A 53 22.43 -49.36 -63.30
N VAL A 54 23.02 -50.47 -63.73
CA VAL A 54 22.54 -51.23 -64.89
C VAL A 54 22.24 -52.65 -64.41
N TYR A 55 21.04 -53.12 -64.67
CA TYR A 55 20.66 -54.51 -64.40
C TYR A 55 20.06 -55.14 -65.67
N LEU A 56 20.33 -56.43 -65.86
CA LEU A 56 19.89 -57.21 -67.00
C LEU A 56 18.87 -58.24 -66.51
N ARG A 57 17.65 -58.17 -67.03
CA ARG A 57 16.64 -59.18 -66.78
C ARG A 57 16.99 -60.45 -67.54
N ILE A 58 17.06 -61.56 -66.83
CA ILE A 58 17.28 -62.89 -67.38
C ILE A 58 15.89 -63.42 -67.77
N GLY A 59 15.62 -63.50 -69.08
CA GLY A 59 14.48 -64.22 -69.65
C GLY A 59 14.53 -65.74 -69.48
N GLU A 60 13.49 -66.42 -69.97
CA GLU A 60 13.27 -67.86 -69.75
C GLU A 60 13.82 -68.75 -70.88
N SER A 61 14.11 -68.17 -72.07
CA SER A 61 14.58 -68.90 -73.25
C SER A 61 15.73 -68.15 -73.94
N TYR A 62 16.81 -68.85 -74.23
CA TYR A 62 17.99 -68.33 -74.94
C TYR A 62 18.36 -69.19 -76.12
N VAL A 63 18.84 -68.55 -77.19
CA VAL A 63 19.42 -69.26 -78.31
C VAL A 63 20.89 -69.49 -77.99
N HIS A 64 21.29 -70.74 -77.78
CA HIS A 64 22.70 -71.04 -77.58
C HIS A 64 23.48 -70.76 -78.87
N ARG A 65 24.11 -69.59 -78.96
CA ARG A 65 24.98 -69.21 -80.08
C ARG A 65 26.44 -69.37 -79.67
N ALA A 66 27.13 -70.31 -80.30
CA ALA A 66 28.58 -70.44 -80.15
C ALA A 66 29.26 -69.14 -80.59
N ALA A 67 30.23 -68.68 -79.79
CA ALA A 67 31.04 -67.52 -80.17
C ALA A 67 31.88 -67.85 -81.40
N GLU A 68 31.85 -66.97 -82.41
CA GLU A 68 32.65 -67.15 -83.63
C GLU A 68 34.14 -67.04 -83.32
N PRO A 69 35.00 -67.97 -83.80
CA PRO A 69 36.44 -67.89 -83.59
C PRO A 69 37.03 -66.54 -84.04
N GLY A 70 37.95 -65.99 -83.24
CA GLY A 70 38.57 -64.68 -83.51
C GLY A 70 37.78 -63.47 -82.99
N THR A 71 36.56 -63.65 -82.51
CA THR A 71 35.80 -62.58 -81.83
C THR A 71 36.20 -62.39 -80.37
N LEU A 72 35.93 -61.20 -79.80
CA LEU A 72 36.13 -60.94 -78.38
C LEU A 72 35.34 -61.94 -77.53
N ALA A 73 34.09 -62.24 -77.90
CA ALA A 73 33.26 -63.24 -77.24
C ALA A 73 33.97 -64.62 -77.11
N ALA A 74 34.71 -65.05 -78.13
CA ALA A 74 35.43 -66.32 -78.10
C ALA A 74 36.66 -66.29 -77.16
N LYS A 75 37.24 -65.10 -76.91
CA LYS A 75 38.38 -64.90 -75.99
C LYS A 75 37.98 -64.80 -74.52
N ILE A 76 36.68 -64.78 -74.21
CA ILE A 76 36.16 -64.77 -72.83
C ILE A 76 35.77 -66.18 -72.38
N ALA A 77 36.10 -66.49 -71.14
CA ALA A 77 35.67 -67.67 -70.38
C ALA A 77 34.53 -67.29 -69.44
N ILE A 78 33.49 -68.11 -69.42
CA ILE A 78 32.40 -68.03 -68.44
C ILE A 78 32.67 -69.04 -67.32
N LYS A 79 32.44 -68.65 -66.05
CA LYS A 79 32.69 -69.51 -64.89
C LYS A 79 31.92 -70.83 -65.01
N GLN A 80 32.58 -71.95 -64.74
CA GLN A 80 31.91 -73.25 -64.71
C GLN A 80 30.89 -73.30 -63.56
N GLY A 81 29.76 -73.98 -63.77
CA GLY A 81 28.72 -74.18 -62.75
C GLY A 81 27.80 -72.99 -62.48
N THR A 82 27.91 -71.88 -63.23
CA THR A 82 26.96 -70.75 -63.08
C THR A 82 25.62 -71.07 -63.76
N PRO A 83 24.47 -70.79 -63.11
CA PRO A 83 23.15 -70.99 -63.72
C PRO A 83 22.87 -70.00 -64.86
N PHE A 84 23.68 -68.95 -65.02
CA PHE A 84 23.49 -67.90 -66.03
C PHE A 84 24.33 -68.10 -67.29
N ARG A 85 24.92 -69.29 -67.46
CA ARG A 85 25.89 -69.56 -68.53
C ARG A 85 25.31 -69.30 -69.91
N ASP A 86 24.11 -69.81 -70.18
CA ASP A 86 23.49 -69.71 -71.51
C ASP A 86 23.11 -68.26 -71.85
N PHE A 87 22.58 -67.51 -70.87
CA PHE A 87 22.34 -66.08 -71.01
C PHE A 87 23.63 -65.31 -71.34
N LEU A 88 24.69 -65.53 -70.55
CA LEU A 88 25.97 -64.85 -70.74
C LEU A 88 26.61 -65.22 -72.09
N GLN A 89 26.49 -66.48 -72.51
CA GLN A 89 27.00 -66.92 -73.80
C GLN A 89 26.26 -66.25 -74.96
N ASP A 90 24.93 -66.17 -74.91
CA ASP A 90 24.12 -65.51 -75.94
C ASP A 90 24.40 -64.00 -75.99
N GLU A 91 24.48 -63.32 -74.83
CA GLU A 91 24.82 -61.90 -74.73
C GLU A 91 26.22 -61.59 -75.28
N LEU A 92 27.23 -62.41 -74.92
CA LEU A 92 28.59 -62.27 -75.44
C LEU A 92 28.60 -62.46 -76.96
N SER A 93 28.01 -63.55 -77.46
CA SER A 93 28.00 -63.89 -78.88
C SER A 93 27.16 -62.94 -79.75
N SER A 94 26.19 -62.21 -79.17
CA SER A 94 25.32 -61.30 -79.92
C SER A 94 25.77 -59.85 -79.89
N ARG A 95 26.26 -59.36 -78.75
CA ARG A 95 26.61 -57.94 -78.53
C ARG A 95 28.12 -57.68 -78.60
N PHE A 96 28.93 -58.69 -78.29
CA PHE A 96 30.37 -58.60 -78.16
C PHE A 96 31.12 -59.46 -79.18
N ASP A 97 30.48 -59.74 -80.32
CA ASP A 97 30.99 -60.37 -81.55
C ASP A 97 32.04 -59.53 -82.31
N TYR A 98 32.80 -58.68 -81.61
CA TYR A 98 33.84 -57.85 -82.23
C TYR A 98 35.01 -58.72 -82.67
N PHE A 99 35.35 -58.69 -83.95
CA PHE A 99 36.53 -59.41 -84.45
C PHE A 99 37.81 -58.76 -83.90
N CYS A 100 38.69 -59.54 -83.26
CA CYS A 100 39.92 -59.05 -82.68
C CYS A 100 40.99 -58.93 -83.76
N CYS A 101 41.27 -57.70 -84.21
CA CYS A 101 42.17 -57.39 -85.31
C CYS A 101 43.52 -56.89 -84.80
N GLU A 102 44.61 -57.61 -85.08
CA GLU A 102 45.97 -57.19 -84.69
C GLU A 102 46.48 -56.00 -85.51
N ASN A 103 45.96 -55.81 -86.73
CA ASN A 103 46.34 -54.72 -87.62
C ASN A 103 45.13 -53.87 -88.05
N LEU A 104 45.40 -52.65 -88.51
CA LEU A 104 44.37 -51.69 -88.92
C LEU A 104 43.73 -52.03 -90.27
N ALA A 105 44.36 -52.85 -91.10
CA ALA A 105 43.78 -53.26 -92.38
C ALA A 105 42.56 -54.17 -92.14
N ASP A 106 42.72 -55.16 -91.26
CA ASP A 106 41.63 -56.04 -90.83
C ASP A 106 40.55 -55.26 -90.09
N PHE A 107 40.94 -54.35 -89.18
CA PHE A 107 39.99 -53.51 -88.44
C PHE A 107 39.08 -52.68 -89.36
N ARG A 108 39.61 -52.19 -90.49
CA ARG A 108 38.82 -51.45 -91.49
C ARG A 108 37.89 -52.37 -92.28
N ARG A 109 38.31 -53.61 -92.55
CA ARG A 109 37.55 -54.61 -93.33
C ARG A 109 36.36 -55.16 -92.56
N TYR A 110 36.52 -55.55 -91.30
CA TYR A 110 35.44 -56.17 -90.52
C TYR A 110 34.38 -55.14 -90.11
N PRO A 111 33.08 -55.50 -90.12
CA PRO A 111 31.99 -54.58 -89.78
C PRO A 111 31.97 -54.23 -88.28
N LYS A 112 32.30 -55.19 -87.41
CA LYS A 112 32.55 -54.99 -85.98
C LYS A 112 33.95 -55.50 -85.66
N ALA A 113 34.80 -54.64 -85.08
CA ALA A 113 36.20 -54.96 -84.85
C ALA A 113 36.73 -54.33 -83.56
N LEU A 114 37.76 -54.92 -82.97
CA LEU A 114 38.46 -54.45 -81.78
C LEU A 114 39.97 -54.57 -81.99
N THR A 115 40.73 -53.51 -81.69
CA THR A 115 42.20 -53.53 -81.71
C THR A 115 42.77 -53.87 -80.32
N PRO A 116 44.02 -54.38 -80.20
CA PRO A 116 44.67 -54.60 -78.90
C PRO A 116 44.76 -53.33 -78.04
N ASN A 117 44.86 -52.15 -78.67
CA ASN A 117 44.91 -50.85 -78.00
C ASN A 117 43.53 -50.31 -77.56
N GLY A 118 42.49 -51.15 -77.57
CA GLY A 118 41.16 -50.80 -77.06
C GLY A 118 40.32 -49.86 -77.95
N GLN A 119 40.65 -49.72 -79.23
CA GLN A 119 39.79 -49.06 -80.22
C GLN A 119 38.72 -50.02 -80.73
N LEU A 120 37.45 -49.63 -80.61
CA LEU A 120 36.27 -50.43 -80.92
C LEU A 120 35.52 -49.85 -82.12
N LYS A 121 35.18 -50.70 -83.09
CA LYS A 121 34.30 -50.40 -84.22
C LYS A 121 32.98 -51.13 -84.03
N GLY A 122 31.92 -50.38 -83.77
CA GLY A 122 30.56 -50.85 -83.66
C GLY A 122 29.80 -50.85 -84.99
N GLY A 123 28.57 -51.38 -84.95
CA GLY A 123 27.67 -51.32 -86.11
C GLY A 123 27.31 -49.88 -86.52
N ARG A 124 26.89 -49.71 -87.78
CA ARG A 124 26.44 -48.43 -88.35
C ARG A 124 27.49 -47.30 -88.36
N GLY A 125 28.78 -47.66 -88.43
CA GLY A 125 29.89 -46.71 -88.60
C GLY A 125 30.41 -46.06 -87.31
N ARG A 126 29.95 -46.49 -86.13
CA ARG A 126 30.41 -45.97 -84.84
C ARG A 126 31.80 -46.49 -84.50
N HIS A 127 32.71 -45.60 -84.12
CA HIS A 127 34.04 -45.94 -83.60
C HIS A 127 34.24 -45.29 -82.23
N GLU A 128 34.84 -46.01 -81.29
CA GLU A 128 35.06 -45.56 -79.91
C GLU A 128 36.47 -45.93 -79.46
N LYS A 129 37.13 -45.00 -78.78
CA LYS A 129 38.35 -45.23 -78.02
C LYS A 129 38.27 -44.37 -76.76
N ASP A 130 38.03 -44.99 -75.62
CA ASP A 130 37.93 -44.30 -74.33
C ASP A 130 39.23 -44.46 -73.55
N ASP A 131 40.12 -43.47 -73.66
CA ASP A 131 41.41 -43.45 -72.96
C ASP A 131 41.36 -42.67 -71.62
N ARG A 132 40.17 -42.36 -71.09
CA ARG A 132 40.04 -41.73 -69.75
C ARG A 132 40.66 -42.57 -68.64
N LYS A 133 40.80 -43.88 -68.87
CA LYS A 133 41.53 -44.82 -68.03
C LYS A 133 42.59 -45.51 -68.87
N ASP A 134 43.80 -45.61 -68.31
CA ASP A 134 44.89 -46.36 -68.94
C ASP A 134 44.45 -47.81 -69.13
N LEU A 135 44.67 -48.32 -70.36
CA LEU A 135 44.33 -49.67 -70.77
C LEU A 135 45.08 -50.73 -69.95
N THR A 136 46.24 -50.37 -69.40
CA THR A 136 47.12 -51.26 -68.63
C THR A 136 46.93 -51.14 -67.12
N ASP A 137 46.12 -50.18 -66.64
CA ASP A 137 45.89 -49.98 -65.21
C ASP A 137 44.95 -51.06 -64.65
N ARG A 138 45.58 -52.11 -64.09
CA ARG A 138 44.90 -53.24 -63.44
C ARG A 138 43.98 -52.83 -62.28
N ARG A 139 44.12 -51.63 -61.71
CA ARG A 139 43.18 -51.12 -60.70
C ARG A 139 41.79 -50.91 -61.28
N ASN A 140 41.66 -50.79 -62.59
CA ASN A 140 40.38 -50.62 -63.28
C ASN A 140 39.80 -51.93 -63.82
N TYR A 141 40.54 -53.03 -63.74
CA TYR A 141 40.09 -54.34 -64.21
C TYR A 141 39.00 -54.90 -63.30
N VAL A 142 38.06 -55.61 -63.91
CA VAL A 142 36.86 -56.16 -63.26
C VAL A 142 36.58 -57.60 -63.71
N LEU A 143 37.11 -58.04 -64.85
CA LEU A 143 37.07 -59.43 -65.28
C LEU A 143 38.10 -60.23 -64.46
N GLY A 144 37.75 -61.45 -64.08
CA GLY A 144 38.57 -62.28 -63.20
C GLY A 144 37.72 -63.04 -62.20
N TRP A 145 38.18 -64.21 -61.73
CA TRP A 145 37.43 -65.02 -60.77
C TRP A 145 37.41 -64.41 -59.36
N ASP A 146 38.44 -63.62 -59.04
CA ASP A 146 38.63 -62.93 -57.77
C ASP A 146 39.24 -61.53 -58.00
N ASN A 147 39.40 -60.77 -56.92
CA ASN A 147 39.94 -59.41 -56.92
C ASN A 147 41.29 -59.29 -56.19
N HIS A 148 42.00 -60.40 -55.97
CA HIS A 148 43.22 -60.43 -55.17
C HIS A 148 44.33 -59.56 -55.77
N ASP A 149 44.54 -59.63 -57.08
CA ASP A 149 45.58 -58.85 -57.78
C ASP A 149 45.34 -57.33 -57.67
N LYS A 150 44.07 -56.92 -57.68
CA LYS A 150 43.65 -55.53 -57.51
C LYS A 150 43.92 -55.02 -56.09
N ILE A 151 43.64 -55.85 -55.08
CA ILE A 151 43.94 -55.53 -53.67
C ILE A 151 45.46 -55.45 -53.46
N ALA A 152 46.23 -56.37 -54.05
CA ALA A 152 47.68 -56.35 -53.98
C ALA A 152 48.27 -55.07 -54.60
N GLY A 153 47.77 -54.64 -55.75
CA GLY A 153 48.16 -53.37 -56.39
C GLY A 153 47.88 -52.16 -55.49
N PHE A 154 46.69 -52.05 -54.91
CA PHE A 154 46.38 -50.94 -53.99
C PHE A 154 47.23 -50.93 -52.72
N ARG A 155 47.65 -52.10 -52.22
CA ARG A 155 48.56 -52.19 -51.07
C ARG A 155 49.95 -51.66 -51.43
N ALA A 156 50.46 -52.02 -52.60
CA ALA A 156 51.74 -51.50 -53.09
C ALA A 156 51.71 -49.97 -53.27
N ASP A 157 50.63 -49.42 -53.86
CA ASP A 157 50.43 -47.97 -53.99
C ASP A 157 50.41 -47.28 -52.61
N LEU A 158 49.76 -47.89 -51.61
CA LEU A 158 49.70 -47.37 -50.25
C LEU A 158 51.10 -47.33 -49.61
N ASP A 159 51.86 -48.41 -49.73
CA ASP A 159 53.20 -48.51 -49.17
C ASP A 159 54.15 -47.47 -49.81
N GLU A 160 54.04 -47.25 -51.13
CA GLU A 160 54.82 -46.22 -51.84
C GLU A 160 54.48 -44.80 -51.36
N VAL A 161 53.19 -44.48 -51.23
CA VAL A 161 52.75 -43.16 -50.75
C VAL A 161 53.18 -42.94 -49.30
N GLN A 162 53.08 -43.97 -48.45
CA GLN A 162 53.53 -43.90 -47.06
C GLN A 162 55.04 -43.71 -46.94
N ALA A 163 55.83 -44.39 -47.77
CA ALA A 163 57.27 -44.20 -47.83
C ALA A 163 57.63 -42.76 -48.23
N THR A 164 56.93 -42.22 -49.24
CA THR A 164 57.10 -40.83 -49.69
C THR A 164 56.75 -39.83 -48.59
N LEU A 165 55.62 -40.03 -47.89
CA LEU A 165 55.20 -39.19 -46.77
C LEU A 165 56.28 -39.16 -45.67
N LYS A 166 56.83 -40.32 -45.32
CA LYS A 166 57.87 -40.44 -44.30
C LYS A 166 59.14 -39.65 -44.67
N VAL A 167 59.55 -39.69 -45.94
CA VAL A 167 60.70 -38.92 -46.44
C VAL A 167 60.42 -37.42 -46.35
N VAL A 168 59.28 -36.97 -46.85
CA VAL A 168 58.91 -35.54 -46.85
C VAL A 168 58.76 -35.00 -45.43
N ALA A 169 58.13 -35.76 -44.52
CA ALA A 169 58.02 -35.39 -43.11
C ALA A 169 59.40 -35.25 -42.44
N GLY A 170 60.33 -36.16 -42.73
CA GLY A 170 61.71 -36.07 -42.25
C GLY A 170 62.47 -34.85 -42.79
N GLN A 171 62.23 -34.46 -44.04
CA GLN A 171 62.80 -33.24 -44.62
C GLN A 171 62.22 -31.98 -43.96
N LEU A 172 60.90 -31.93 -43.75
CA LEU A 172 60.22 -30.82 -43.09
C LEU A 172 60.75 -30.60 -41.67
N GLU A 173 60.93 -31.68 -40.91
CA GLU A 173 61.44 -31.60 -39.54
C GLU A 173 62.87 -31.02 -39.49
N ARG A 174 63.73 -31.41 -40.43
CA ARG A 174 65.09 -30.85 -40.55
C ARG A 174 65.06 -29.36 -40.85
N VAL A 175 64.16 -28.91 -41.73
CA VAL A 175 64.01 -27.49 -42.09
C VAL A 175 63.48 -26.70 -40.89
N ASN A 176 62.45 -27.19 -40.20
CA ASN A 176 61.91 -26.55 -39.00
C ASN A 176 62.95 -26.41 -37.89
N THR A 177 63.76 -27.46 -37.66
CA THR A 177 64.85 -27.42 -36.68
C THR A 177 65.88 -26.33 -37.02
N LYS A 178 66.24 -26.19 -38.31
CA LYS A 178 67.14 -25.13 -38.79
C LYS A 178 66.52 -23.73 -38.67
N LEU A 179 65.23 -23.58 -38.97
CA LEU A 179 64.51 -22.32 -38.79
C LEU A 179 64.48 -21.91 -37.32
N GLY A 180 64.20 -22.84 -36.42
CA GLY A 180 64.21 -22.60 -34.98
C GLY A 180 65.59 -22.19 -34.46
N SER A 181 66.67 -22.82 -34.95
CA SER A 181 68.03 -22.42 -34.56
C SER A 181 68.41 -21.06 -35.11
N LEU A 182 68.07 -20.74 -36.37
CA LEU A 182 68.29 -19.41 -36.95
C LEU A 182 67.47 -18.33 -36.22
N GLY A 183 66.23 -18.62 -35.83
CA GLY A 183 65.41 -17.71 -35.03
C GLY A 183 66.05 -17.37 -33.69
N ARG A 184 66.59 -18.38 -32.97
CA ARG A 184 67.35 -18.16 -31.72
C ARG A 184 68.59 -17.30 -31.94
N HIS A 185 69.38 -17.57 -32.99
CA HIS A 185 70.54 -16.75 -33.32
C HIS A 185 70.14 -15.30 -33.61
N ASN A 186 69.06 -15.09 -34.36
CA ASN A 186 68.58 -13.74 -34.67
C ASN A 186 68.12 -12.98 -33.42
N GLN A 187 67.47 -13.67 -32.48
CA GLN A 187 67.09 -13.07 -31.18
C GLN A 187 68.31 -12.70 -30.34
N GLN A 188 69.33 -13.57 -30.31
CA GLN A 188 70.61 -13.27 -29.64
C GLN A 188 71.31 -12.06 -30.27
N LEU A 189 71.37 -11.99 -31.61
CA LEU A 189 71.89 -10.82 -32.32
C LEU A 189 71.08 -9.55 -32.02
N GLY A 190 69.75 -9.65 -31.91
CA GLY A 190 68.90 -8.53 -31.47
C GLY A 190 69.24 -8.04 -30.07
N THR A 191 69.54 -8.96 -29.15
CA THR A 191 69.96 -8.62 -27.77
C THR A 191 71.34 -7.96 -27.74
N VAL A 192 72.27 -8.41 -28.59
CA VAL A 192 73.57 -7.74 -28.73
C VAL A 192 73.41 -6.35 -29.34
N ARG A 193 72.52 -6.21 -30.34
CA ARG A 193 72.24 -4.93 -31.01
C ARG A 193 71.50 -3.93 -30.12
N SER A 194 70.72 -4.39 -29.14
CA SER A 194 70.05 -3.49 -28.19
C SER A 194 71.02 -2.81 -27.23
N VAL A 195 72.22 -3.37 -27.05
CA VAL A 195 73.29 -2.69 -26.31
C VAL A 195 73.88 -1.61 -27.20
N THR A 196 73.52 -0.35 -26.95
CA THR A 196 74.03 0.80 -27.69
C THR A 196 75.36 1.31 -27.14
N GLU A 197 75.60 1.10 -25.84
CA GLU A 197 76.80 1.58 -25.14
C GLU A 197 77.45 0.46 -24.32
N PHE A 198 78.79 0.40 -24.33
CA PHE A 198 79.53 -0.62 -23.56
C PHE A 198 79.26 -0.54 -22.04
N GLY A 199 78.86 0.64 -21.55
CA GLY A 199 78.49 0.88 -20.15
C GLY A 199 77.28 0.06 -19.66
N GLU A 200 76.41 -0.42 -20.55
CA GLU A 200 75.27 -1.28 -20.17
C GLU A 200 75.73 -2.71 -19.83
N ILE A 201 76.82 -3.17 -20.45
CA ILE A 201 77.44 -4.46 -20.14
C ILE A 201 78.37 -4.32 -18.94
N SER A 202 79.19 -3.26 -18.92
CA SER A 202 80.17 -2.99 -17.86
C SER A 202 79.72 -1.88 -16.92
N TRP A 203 78.51 -2.02 -16.37
CA TRP A 203 77.94 -1.01 -15.48
C TRP A 203 78.81 -0.75 -14.25
N GLN A 204 79.58 -1.76 -13.78
CA GLN A 204 80.50 -1.62 -12.67
C GLN A 204 81.67 -0.65 -12.98
N ALA A 205 82.16 -0.64 -14.22
CA ALA A 205 83.21 0.30 -14.62
C ALA A 205 82.68 1.74 -14.66
N THR A 206 81.47 1.93 -15.20
CA THR A 206 80.78 3.22 -15.19
C THR A 206 80.49 3.68 -13.76
N ALA A 207 79.98 2.80 -12.90
CA ALA A 207 79.70 3.11 -11.50
C ALA A 207 80.97 3.48 -10.72
N ARG A 208 82.08 2.78 -10.96
CA ARG A 208 83.37 3.11 -10.36
C ARG A 208 83.90 4.48 -10.82
N SER A 209 83.83 4.76 -12.12
CA SER A 209 84.20 6.07 -12.67
C SER A 209 83.34 7.21 -12.09
N ILE A 210 82.03 6.97 -11.91
CA ILE A 210 81.13 7.93 -11.23
C ILE A 210 81.57 8.16 -9.78
N GLU A 211 81.92 7.11 -9.04
CA GLU A 211 82.34 7.25 -7.64
C GLU A 211 83.70 7.94 -7.52
N ASP A 212 84.64 7.63 -8.42
CA ASP A 212 85.94 8.31 -8.49
C ASP A 212 85.76 9.80 -8.81
N LEU A 213 84.92 10.16 -9.79
CA LEU A 213 84.59 11.55 -10.11
C LEU A 213 83.84 12.26 -8.97
N LYS A 214 82.96 11.56 -8.23
CA LYS A 214 82.33 12.11 -7.03
C LYS A 214 83.33 12.36 -5.91
N ALA A 215 84.28 11.45 -5.72
CA ALA A 215 85.35 11.61 -4.74
C ALA A 215 86.27 12.77 -5.11
N GLU A 216 86.65 12.89 -6.39
CA GLU A 216 87.42 14.02 -6.93
C GLU A 216 86.65 15.34 -6.78
N LYS A 217 85.37 15.36 -7.14
CA LYS A 217 84.48 16.52 -6.93
C LYS A 217 84.45 16.93 -5.46
N ARG A 218 84.23 15.99 -4.53
CA ARG A 218 84.24 16.27 -3.08
C ARG A 218 85.59 16.82 -2.64
N ALA A 219 86.70 16.28 -3.15
CA ALA A 219 88.05 16.75 -2.84
C ALA A 219 88.29 18.19 -3.35
N LEU A 220 87.84 18.52 -4.57
CA LEU A 220 87.91 19.87 -5.12
C LEU A 220 86.98 20.85 -4.39
N GLU A 221 85.80 20.39 -3.99
CA GLU A 221 84.85 21.13 -3.14
C GLU A 221 85.40 21.39 -1.73
N THR A 222 86.24 20.50 -1.18
CA THR A 222 86.90 20.72 0.12
C THR A 222 88.21 21.50 0.02
N ALA A 223 88.89 21.46 -1.13
CA ALA A 223 90.14 22.19 -1.34
C ALA A 223 89.95 23.69 -1.61
N SER A 224 88.73 24.16 -1.89
CA SER A 224 88.44 25.56 -2.20
C SER A 224 87.32 26.12 -1.33
N ASP A 225 87.70 26.86 -0.28
CA ASP A 225 86.77 27.60 0.59
C ASP A 225 85.81 28.51 -0.21
N VAL A 226 86.30 29.07 -1.33
CA VAL A 226 85.50 29.91 -2.23
C VAL A 226 84.40 29.10 -2.92
N LEU A 227 84.70 27.87 -3.35
CA LEU A 227 83.71 27.00 -3.99
C LEU A 227 82.63 26.56 -2.98
N GLN A 228 83.01 26.27 -1.74
CA GLN A 228 82.05 25.96 -0.66
C GLN A 228 81.11 27.13 -0.39
N GLN A 229 81.65 28.35 -0.30
CA GLN A 229 80.83 29.55 -0.10
C GLN A 229 79.88 29.80 -1.28
N LEU A 230 80.33 29.59 -2.52
CA LEU A 230 79.48 29.73 -3.71
C LEU A 230 78.39 28.67 -3.78
N MET A 231 78.67 27.40 -3.44
CA MET A 231 77.67 26.34 -3.38
C MET A 231 76.64 26.57 -2.28
N ALA A 232 77.07 26.99 -1.09
CA ALA A 232 76.16 27.38 -0.01
C ALA A 232 75.27 28.54 -0.43
N LYS A 233 75.83 29.54 -1.13
CA LYS A 233 75.08 30.69 -1.65
C LYS A 233 74.10 30.27 -2.76
N GLN A 234 74.49 29.36 -3.65
CA GLN A 234 73.61 28.80 -4.67
C GLN A 234 72.43 28.07 -4.04
N GLN A 235 72.67 27.18 -3.07
CA GLN A 235 71.60 26.47 -2.36
C GLN A 235 70.65 27.45 -1.64
N GLN A 236 71.20 28.48 -0.98
CA GLN A 236 70.38 29.51 -0.35
C GLN A 236 69.52 30.27 -1.35
N VAL A 237 70.09 30.65 -2.50
CA VAL A 237 69.36 31.39 -3.56
C VAL A 237 68.30 30.51 -4.21
N THR A 238 68.59 29.24 -4.51
CA THR A 238 67.61 28.30 -5.06
C THR A 238 66.46 28.06 -4.09
N ALA A 239 66.75 27.80 -2.81
CA ALA A 239 65.70 27.64 -1.80
C ALA A 239 64.89 28.93 -1.59
N ALA A 240 65.52 30.10 -1.72
CA ALA A 240 64.81 31.38 -1.69
C ALA A 240 63.91 31.57 -2.92
N LEU A 241 64.38 31.17 -4.10
CA LEU A 241 63.61 31.23 -5.35
C LEU A 241 62.37 30.33 -5.26
N GLU A 242 62.51 29.07 -4.86
CA GLU A 242 61.39 28.13 -4.70
C GLU A 242 60.33 28.69 -3.73
N ARG A 243 60.76 29.26 -2.60
CA ARG A 243 59.85 29.92 -1.63
C ARG A 243 59.14 31.13 -2.22
N LEU A 244 59.82 31.91 -3.07
CA LEU A 244 59.23 33.06 -3.74
C LEU A 244 58.26 32.64 -4.84
N GLU A 245 58.56 31.57 -5.58
CA GLU A 245 57.68 31.01 -6.60
C GLU A 245 56.40 30.43 -5.99
N ASP A 246 56.50 29.67 -4.89
CA ASP A 246 55.32 29.18 -4.16
C ASP A 246 54.46 30.34 -3.63
N LYS A 247 55.10 31.38 -3.07
CA LYS A 247 54.38 32.61 -2.65
C LYS A 247 53.74 33.32 -3.84
N ALA A 248 54.42 33.43 -4.97
CA ALA A 248 53.89 34.06 -6.17
C ALA A 248 52.71 33.27 -6.75
N GLY A 249 52.78 31.94 -6.74
CA GLY A 249 51.66 31.06 -7.12
C GLY A 249 50.43 31.30 -6.25
N LYS A 250 50.59 31.25 -4.92
CA LYS A 250 49.51 31.54 -3.96
C LYS A 250 48.93 32.95 -4.11
N LEU A 251 49.78 33.94 -4.38
CA LEU A 251 49.31 35.30 -4.64
C LEU A 251 48.53 35.41 -5.95
N ARG A 252 48.96 34.74 -7.03
CA ARG A 252 48.21 34.71 -8.30
C ARG A 252 46.84 34.05 -8.14
N GLU A 253 46.75 32.93 -7.43
CA GLU A 253 45.47 32.28 -7.14
C GLU A 253 44.53 33.21 -6.36
N ARG A 254 45.05 33.91 -5.35
CA ARG A 254 44.27 34.90 -4.58
C ARG A 254 43.83 36.08 -5.43
N VAL A 255 44.70 36.60 -6.30
CA VAL A 255 44.36 37.68 -7.25
C VAL A 255 43.25 37.21 -8.18
N GLY A 256 43.38 36.01 -8.76
CA GLY A 256 42.34 35.45 -9.64
C GLY A 256 40.99 35.25 -8.94
N SER A 257 40.99 34.79 -7.68
CA SER A 257 39.76 34.70 -6.87
C SER A 257 39.15 36.07 -6.60
N ASN A 258 39.97 37.03 -6.18
CA ASN A 258 39.49 38.39 -5.88
C ASN A 258 38.99 39.12 -7.14
N GLU A 259 39.63 38.93 -8.29
CA GLU A 259 39.19 39.48 -9.58
C GLU A 259 37.86 38.88 -10.05
N LYS A 260 37.63 37.59 -9.77
CA LYS A 260 36.33 36.96 -10.01
C LYS A 260 35.27 37.55 -9.07
N ASP A 261 35.54 37.57 -7.77
CA ASP A 261 34.60 38.11 -6.77
C ASP A 261 34.25 39.59 -7.06
N ALA A 262 35.24 40.40 -7.48
CA ALA A 262 35.03 41.79 -7.86
C ALA A 262 34.14 41.92 -9.11
N ARG A 263 34.30 41.06 -10.11
CA ARG A 263 33.43 41.03 -11.30
C ARG A 263 32.01 40.63 -10.94
N ASP A 264 31.84 39.56 -10.17
CA ASP A 264 30.53 39.07 -9.76
C ASP A 264 29.78 40.13 -8.93
N ILE A 265 30.49 40.86 -8.04
CA ILE A 265 29.91 41.98 -7.28
C ILE A 265 29.55 43.16 -8.21
N ALA A 266 30.40 43.49 -9.18
CA ALA A 266 30.12 44.58 -10.12
C ALA A 266 28.88 44.30 -10.99
N GLU A 267 28.75 43.07 -11.49
CA GLU A 267 27.58 42.63 -12.24
C GLU A 267 26.30 42.70 -11.39
N ALA A 268 26.34 42.21 -10.15
CA ALA A 268 25.21 42.32 -9.22
C ALA A 268 24.81 43.78 -8.91
N ILE A 269 25.78 44.70 -8.80
CA ILE A 269 25.49 46.14 -8.61
C ILE A 269 24.79 46.72 -9.84
N GLU A 270 25.23 46.38 -11.05
CA GLU A 270 24.59 46.85 -12.28
C GLU A 270 23.17 46.29 -12.44
N GLU A 271 22.94 45.01 -12.12
CA GLU A 271 21.60 44.43 -12.06
C GLU A 271 20.69 45.16 -11.06
N CYS A 272 21.18 45.42 -9.83
CA CYS A 272 20.43 46.19 -8.85
C CYS A 272 20.11 47.62 -9.33
N ARG A 273 21.06 48.28 -10.00
CA ARG A 273 20.85 49.62 -10.59
C ARG A 273 19.79 49.59 -11.68
N ALA A 274 19.81 48.58 -12.54
CA ALA A 274 18.80 48.41 -13.58
C ALA A 274 17.40 48.25 -12.96
N VAL A 275 17.24 47.39 -11.95
CA VAL A 275 15.97 47.21 -11.23
C VAL A 275 15.49 48.51 -10.60
N LEU A 276 16.37 49.25 -9.92
CA LEU A 276 16.04 50.54 -9.31
C LEU A 276 15.67 51.62 -10.33
N SER A 277 16.18 51.51 -11.56
CA SER A 277 15.83 52.44 -12.64
C SER A 277 14.45 52.15 -13.26
N GLU A 278 14.08 50.88 -13.38
CA GLU A 278 12.77 50.45 -13.89
C GLU A 278 11.67 50.62 -12.84
N ALA A 279 11.99 50.32 -11.58
CA ALA A 279 11.08 50.40 -10.44
C ALA A 279 11.75 51.17 -9.28
N PRO A 280 11.61 52.50 -9.25
CA PRO A 280 12.12 53.32 -8.15
C PRO A 280 11.55 52.85 -6.81
N VAL A 281 12.36 52.94 -5.76
CA VAL A 281 11.90 52.67 -4.39
C VAL A 281 10.76 53.63 -4.05
N THR A 282 9.73 53.11 -3.39
CA THR A 282 8.62 53.93 -2.90
C THR A 282 9.10 54.98 -1.89
N ASP A 283 8.59 56.21 -1.99
CA ASP A 283 8.84 57.27 -1.00
C ASP A 283 7.90 57.17 0.22
N ASP A 284 7.01 56.17 0.25
CA ASP A 284 6.10 55.94 1.37
C ASP A 284 6.85 55.39 2.59
N ALA A 285 7.15 56.28 3.54
CA ALA A 285 7.83 55.96 4.79
C ALA A 285 7.11 54.87 5.61
N GLY A 286 5.78 54.76 5.50
CA GLY A 286 5.01 53.73 6.18
C GLY A 286 5.24 52.35 5.58
N VAL A 287 5.26 52.26 4.24
CA VAL A 287 5.59 51.02 3.52
C VAL A 287 7.03 50.59 3.81
N LEU A 288 7.98 51.52 3.78
CA LEU A 288 9.37 51.23 4.09
C LEU A 288 9.55 50.69 5.51
N ALA A 289 8.93 51.32 6.52
CA ALA A 289 8.98 50.85 7.91
C ALA A 289 8.25 49.50 8.13
N ALA A 290 7.25 49.17 7.29
CA ALA A 290 6.60 47.87 7.33
C ALA A 290 7.49 46.78 6.72
N VAL A 291 8.14 47.06 5.58
CA VAL A 291 9.11 46.16 4.95
C VAL A 291 10.28 45.92 5.89
N GLU A 292 10.84 46.96 6.51
CA GLU A 292 11.94 46.86 7.48
C GLU A 292 11.64 45.86 8.60
N ARG A 293 10.47 45.97 9.25
CA ARG A 293 10.07 45.02 10.31
C ARG A 293 9.95 43.58 9.82
N LEU A 294 9.45 43.37 8.60
CA LEU A 294 9.34 42.04 8.01
C LEU A 294 10.70 41.45 7.66
N THR A 295 11.59 42.32 7.14
CA THR A 295 12.96 42.00 6.80
C THR A 295 13.77 41.65 8.05
N ASP A 296 13.65 42.41 9.13
CA ASP A 296 14.27 42.10 10.44
C ASP A 296 13.85 40.72 10.95
N ALA A 297 12.55 40.45 10.91
CA ALA A 297 12.01 39.16 11.31
C ALA A 297 12.46 37.99 10.40
N ALA A 298 12.85 38.26 9.15
CA ALA A 298 13.36 37.27 8.21
C ALA A 298 14.89 37.07 8.34
N LEU A 299 15.63 38.12 8.68
CA LEU A 299 17.07 38.11 8.91
C LEU A 299 17.45 37.46 10.26
N GLY A 300 16.66 37.69 11.30
CA GLY A 300 17.03 37.31 12.68
C GLY A 300 18.30 38.06 13.10
N ASP A 301 19.31 37.33 13.59
CA ASP A 301 20.59 37.92 14.04
C ASP A 301 21.61 38.13 12.91
N LYS A 302 21.28 37.79 11.66
CA LYS A 302 22.22 37.88 10.53
C LYS A 302 22.18 39.28 9.91
N PRO A 303 23.33 39.85 9.49
CA PRO A 303 23.33 41.09 8.72
C PRO A 303 22.81 40.85 7.28
N LEU A 304 22.15 41.85 6.71
CA LEU A 304 21.79 41.86 5.30
C LEU A 304 23.05 42.05 4.44
N THR A 305 23.22 41.19 3.43
CA THR A 305 24.36 41.20 2.50
C THR A 305 23.87 40.89 1.09
N TYR A 306 24.59 41.33 0.06
CA TYR A 306 24.20 41.06 -1.33
C TYR A 306 23.97 39.57 -1.63
N LYS A 307 24.66 38.67 -0.93
CA LYS A 307 24.51 37.21 -1.07
C LYS A 307 23.22 36.66 -0.50
N ASN A 308 22.64 37.31 0.53
CA ASN A 308 21.42 36.83 1.19
C ASN A 308 20.18 37.66 0.85
N THR A 309 20.32 38.78 0.12
CA THR A 309 19.20 39.67 -0.25
C THR A 309 18.06 38.91 -0.93
N ALA A 310 18.34 38.10 -1.96
CA ALA A 310 17.30 37.35 -2.68
C ALA A 310 16.57 36.32 -1.79
N ALA A 311 17.30 35.66 -0.88
CA ALA A 311 16.70 34.70 0.05
C ALA A 311 15.81 35.39 1.09
N VAL A 312 16.26 36.54 1.61
CA VAL A 312 15.50 37.36 2.57
C VAL A 312 14.25 37.93 1.90
N GLU A 313 14.38 38.49 0.69
CA GLU A 313 13.26 39.00 -0.11
C GLU A 313 12.20 37.91 -0.34
N SER A 314 12.60 36.72 -0.76
CA SER A 314 11.69 35.59 -0.97
C SER A 314 10.96 35.20 0.32
N THR A 315 11.66 35.21 1.46
CA THR A 315 11.07 34.91 2.78
C THR A 315 10.03 35.96 3.18
N VAL A 316 10.35 37.25 3.02
CA VAL A 316 9.42 38.35 3.30
C VAL A 316 8.19 38.26 2.40
N ARG A 317 8.38 38.02 1.10
CA ARG A 317 7.30 37.87 0.13
C ARG A 317 6.36 36.73 0.52
N ASN A 318 6.90 35.55 0.84
CA ASN A 318 6.08 34.40 1.21
C ASN A 318 5.27 34.66 2.48
N ARG A 319 5.88 35.27 3.51
CA ARG A 319 5.16 35.64 4.75
C ARG A 319 4.03 36.64 4.49
N LEU A 320 4.24 37.61 3.60
CA LEU A 320 3.21 38.55 3.19
C LEU A 320 2.05 37.83 2.50
N THR A 321 2.35 36.97 1.53
CA THR A 321 1.34 36.16 0.84
C THR A 321 0.55 35.29 1.81
N ASP A 322 1.22 34.58 2.73
CA ASP A 322 0.56 33.76 3.75
C ASP A 322 -0.37 34.58 4.64
N THR A 323 0.04 35.79 5.01
CA THR A 323 -0.77 36.70 5.83
C THR A 323 -1.98 37.21 5.06
N ILE A 324 -1.81 37.59 3.80
CA ILE A 324 -2.89 38.02 2.90
C ILE A 324 -3.89 36.88 2.75
N ASP A 325 -3.43 35.66 2.50
CA ASP A 325 -4.29 34.48 2.34
C ASP A 325 -5.06 34.16 3.62
N ALA A 326 -4.40 34.24 4.78
CA ALA A 326 -5.04 34.03 6.08
C ALA A 326 -6.13 35.07 6.36
N LEU A 327 -5.86 36.35 6.09
CA LEU A 327 -6.84 37.43 6.24
C LEU A 327 -7.99 37.29 5.25
N SER A 328 -7.71 36.95 4.00
CA SER A 328 -8.72 36.75 2.96
C SER A 328 -9.67 35.60 3.31
N LYS A 329 -9.13 34.48 3.83
CA LYS A 329 -9.93 33.37 4.36
C LYS A 329 -10.78 33.80 5.56
N ARG A 330 -10.27 34.64 6.46
CA ARG A 330 -11.03 35.17 7.58
C ARG A 330 -12.18 36.07 7.12
N ILE A 331 -11.92 36.95 6.15
CA ILE A 331 -12.94 37.82 5.55
C ILE A 331 -14.03 36.96 4.89
N ALA A 332 -13.66 35.97 4.09
CA ALA A 332 -14.60 35.07 3.43
C ALA A 332 -15.49 34.31 4.43
N ARG A 333 -14.90 33.76 5.50
CA ARG A 333 -15.66 33.09 6.57
C ARG A 333 -16.60 34.03 7.32
N ALA A 334 -16.15 35.25 7.61
CA ALA A 334 -16.99 36.26 8.25
C ALA A 334 -18.14 36.70 7.34
N ALA A 335 -17.87 36.86 6.04
CA ALA A 335 -18.86 37.15 5.02
C ALA A 335 -19.94 36.06 4.96
N GLU A 336 -19.51 34.81 4.80
CA GLU A 336 -20.40 33.64 4.75
C GLU A 336 -21.23 33.54 6.03
N SER A 337 -20.61 33.62 7.22
CA SER A 337 -21.31 33.58 8.49
C SER A 337 -22.34 34.71 8.65
N THR A 338 -22.04 35.91 8.15
CA THR A 338 -22.95 37.05 8.19
C THR A 338 -24.16 36.81 7.29
N VAL A 339 -23.93 36.35 6.06
CA VAL A 339 -24.98 36.00 5.10
C VAL A 339 -25.85 34.87 5.63
N THR A 340 -25.27 33.83 6.25
CA THR A 340 -26.03 32.75 6.90
C THR A 340 -26.94 33.30 8.00
N LYS A 341 -26.42 34.15 8.91
CA LYS A 341 -27.23 34.76 9.97
C LYS A 341 -28.35 35.64 9.44
N MET A 342 -28.10 36.39 8.37
CA MET A 342 -29.11 37.21 7.67
C MET A 342 -30.21 36.33 7.07
N ALA A 343 -29.84 35.24 6.42
CA ALA A 343 -30.78 34.26 5.86
C ALA A 343 -31.62 33.58 6.96
N ASP A 344 -30.98 33.15 8.05
CA ASP A 344 -31.66 32.54 9.20
C ASP A 344 -32.66 33.52 9.85
N PHE A 345 -32.27 34.78 10.02
CA PHE A 345 -33.17 35.82 10.55
C PHE A 345 -34.37 36.05 9.63
N ARG A 346 -34.14 36.17 8.32
CA ARG A 346 -35.20 36.32 7.31
C ARG A 346 -36.16 35.13 7.27
N ASN A 347 -35.63 33.91 7.38
CA ASN A 347 -36.46 32.70 7.43
C ASN A 347 -37.31 32.63 8.70
N LYS A 348 -36.81 33.15 9.83
CA LYS A 348 -37.52 33.16 11.11
C LYS A 348 -38.56 34.29 11.20
N TYR A 349 -38.32 35.42 10.54
CA TYR A 349 -39.15 36.64 10.60
C TYR A 349 -39.53 37.15 9.20
N PRO A 350 -40.25 36.35 8.40
CA PRO A 350 -40.49 36.66 6.99
C PRO A 350 -41.30 37.93 6.76
N ASN A 351 -42.18 38.32 7.70
CA ASN A 351 -43.02 39.50 7.56
C ASN A 351 -42.21 40.80 7.75
N GLU A 352 -41.28 40.78 8.70
CA GLU A 352 -40.41 41.91 9.06
C GLU A 352 -39.29 42.14 8.03
N THR A 353 -38.93 41.11 7.24
CA THR A 353 -37.83 41.14 6.28
C THR A 353 -38.28 41.05 4.81
N THR A 354 -39.51 41.48 4.50
CA THR A 354 -40.07 41.34 3.14
C THR A 354 -39.20 42.03 2.07
N ASP A 355 -38.65 43.21 2.39
CA ASP A 355 -37.85 44.04 1.48
C ASP A 355 -36.34 43.97 1.75
N VAL A 356 -35.87 43.01 2.55
CA VAL A 356 -34.46 42.89 2.95
C VAL A 356 -33.88 41.57 2.45
N ASP A 357 -32.79 41.64 1.67
CA ASP A 357 -32.11 40.48 1.12
C ASP A 357 -31.04 39.89 2.06
N ALA A 358 -30.69 38.62 1.89
CA ALA A 358 -29.62 37.96 2.64
C ALA A 358 -28.27 38.09 1.92
N SER A 359 -27.75 39.32 1.87
CA SER A 359 -26.46 39.64 1.25
C SER A 359 -25.67 40.64 2.10
N LEU A 360 -24.35 40.68 1.90
CA LEU A 360 -23.51 41.66 2.62
C LEU A 360 -23.88 43.12 2.28
N GLU A 361 -24.35 43.37 1.06
CA GLU A 361 -24.79 44.70 0.64
C GLU A 361 -26.02 45.18 1.41
N ALA A 362 -26.85 44.25 1.90
CA ALA A 362 -28.01 44.53 2.73
C ALA A 362 -27.68 44.75 4.23
N ALA A 363 -26.41 44.66 4.64
CA ALA A 363 -25.99 44.88 6.04
C ALA A 363 -26.51 46.20 6.65
N PRO A 364 -26.57 47.34 5.94
CA PRO A 364 -27.14 48.57 6.47
C PRO A 364 -28.61 48.46 6.85
N ASP A 365 -29.41 47.65 6.14
CA ASP A 365 -30.83 47.46 6.44
C ASP A 365 -31.04 46.64 7.71
N TYR A 366 -30.24 45.59 7.91
CA TYR A 366 -30.24 44.84 9.18
C TYR A 366 -29.77 45.70 10.37
N ASN A 367 -28.79 46.58 10.18
CA ASN A 367 -28.37 47.52 11.23
C ASN A 367 -29.49 48.50 11.58
N ARG A 368 -30.27 48.98 10.59
CA ARG A 368 -31.42 49.84 10.83
C ARG A 368 -32.51 49.13 11.62
N LEU A 369 -32.79 47.87 11.30
CA LEU A 369 -33.71 47.02 12.08
C LEU A 369 -33.21 46.87 13.53
N LEU A 370 -31.91 46.63 13.73
CA LEU A 370 -31.31 46.56 15.06
C LEU A 370 -31.42 47.89 15.81
N GLU A 371 -31.13 49.01 15.17
CA GLU A 371 -31.25 50.34 15.78
C GLU A 371 -32.70 50.66 16.18
N GLN A 372 -33.69 50.31 15.35
CA GLN A 372 -35.10 50.44 15.70
C GLN A 372 -35.46 49.55 16.89
N LEU A 373 -34.98 48.31 16.90
CA LEU A 373 -35.25 47.36 17.97
C LEU A 373 -34.63 47.86 19.29
N VAL A 374 -33.37 48.29 19.29
CA VAL A 374 -32.67 48.79 20.48
C VAL A 374 -33.22 50.15 20.93
N GLY A 375 -33.51 51.06 20.00
CA GLY A 375 -33.89 52.43 20.30
C GLY A 375 -35.35 52.64 20.64
N ASN A 376 -36.27 52.01 19.90
CA ASN A 376 -37.70 52.32 19.99
C ASN A 376 -38.54 51.21 20.66
N ASP A 377 -38.22 49.94 20.40
CA ASP A 377 -39.12 48.85 20.79
C ASP A 377 -38.65 48.08 22.04
N LEU A 378 -37.36 47.80 22.18
CA LEU A 378 -36.82 47.00 23.28
C LEU A 378 -37.04 47.66 24.65
N PRO A 379 -36.78 48.97 24.86
CA PRO A 379 -37.04 49.59 26.17
C PRO A 379 -38.53 49.58 26.52
N ARG A 380 -39.41 49.72 25.52
CA ARG A 380 -40.87 49.66 25.72
C ARG A 380 -41.31 48.25 26.10
N PHE A 381 -40.84 47.23 25.38
CA PHE A 381 -41.16 45.83 25.67
C PHE A 381 -40.54 45.36 26.99
N GLU A 382 -39.33 45.80 27.33
CA GLU A 382 -38.70 45.54 28.63
C GLU A 382 -39.51 46.14 29.78
N ASN A 383 -39.98 47.39 29.64
CA ASN A 383 -40.85 48.02 30.63
C ASN A 383 -42.20 47.31 30.73
N GLN A 384 -42.83 46.97 29.60
CA GLN A 384 -44.10 46.24 29.59
C GLN A 384 -43.97 44.83 30.20
N PHE A 385 -42.85 44.14 29.95
CA PHE A 385 -42.54 42.85 30.55
C PHE A 385 -42.27 42.97 32.04
N LYS A 386 -41.51 43.98 32.47
CA LYS A 386 -41.33 44.32 33.89
C LYS A 386 -42.68 44.57 34.57
N ASP A 387 -43.58 45.33 33.95
CA ASP A 387 -44.92 45.60 34.48
C ASP A 387 -45.76 44.32 34.60
N LEU A 388 -45.82 43.49 33.55
CA LEU A 388 -46.55 42.22 33.55
C LEU A 388 -46.02 41.24 34.62
N LEU A 389 -44.70 41.13 34.74
CA LEU A 389 -44.03 40.26 35.71
C LEU A 389 -44.29 40.71 37.15
N ASN A 390 -44.22 42.03 37.38
CA ASN A 390 -44.39 42.65 38.70
C ASN A 390 -45.85 42.64 39.16
N GLN A 391 -46.80 42.87 38.25
CA GLN A 391 -48.22 43.04 38.60
C GLN A 391 -48.99 41.73 38.70
N ASN A 392 -48.76 40.74 37.83
CA ASN A 392 -49.60 39.54 37.75
C ASN A 392 -48.90 38.27 38.25
N THR A 393 -47.78 37.86 37.64
CA THR A 393 -47.26 36.50 37.83
C THR A 393 -46.68 36.24 39.23
N ILE A 394 -45.90 37.18 39.78
CA ILE A 394 -45.27 36.97 41.10
C ILE A 394 -46.32 37.10 42.23
N ARG A 395 -47.28 38.03 42.10
CA ARG A 395 -48.39 38.14 43.06
C ARG A 395 -49.19 36.84 43.13
N GLU A 396 -49.44 36.21 41.99
CA GLU A 396 -50.14 34.92 41.92
C GLU A 396 -49.32 33.79 42.56
N VAL A 397 -48.01 33.71 42.34
CA VAL A 397 -47.15 32.69 42.99
C VAL A 397 -47.08 32.89 44.50
N VAL A 398 -46.95 34.13 44.97
CA VAL A 398 -46.98 34.44 46.41
C VAL A 398 -48.34 34.10 47.02
N ALA A 399 -49.44 34.44 46.34
CA ALA A 399 -50.79 34.08 46.77
C ALA A 399 -50.99 32.55 46.80
N PHE A 400 -50.41 31.83 45.84
CA PHE A 400 -50.45 30.38 45.78
C PHE A 400 -49.66 29.73 46.93
N ASN A 401 -48.47 30.24 47.25
CA ASN A 401 -47.70 29.78 48.40
C ASN A 401 -48.48 29.98 49.71
N ALA A 402 -49.04 31.18 49.90
CA ALA A 402 -49.88 31.49 51.06
C ALA A 402 -51.12 30.59 51.15
N PHE A 403 -51.73 30.23 50.02
CA PHE A 403 -52.84 29.28 49.96
C PHE A 403 -52.42 27.88 50.43
N LEU A 404 -51.29 27.36 49.95
CA LEU A 404 -50.78 26.05 50.37
C LEU A 404 -50.41 26.02 51.86
N ASP A 405 -49.75 27.07 52.36
CA ASP A 405 -49.43 27.21 53.78
C ASP A 405 -50.69 27.27 54.66
N SER A 406 -51.76 27.94 54.21
CA SER A 406 -53.05 27.93 54.91
C SER A 406 -53.65 26.53 54.98
N ARG A 407 -53.58 25.74 53.89
CA ARG A 407 -54.06 24.35 53.89
C ARG A 407 -53.20 23.45 54.79
N ARG A 408 -51.89 23.65 54.80
CA ARG A 408 -50.96 23.01 55.72
C ARG A 408 -51.33 23.29 57.18
N GLN A 409 -51.58 24.55 57.53
CA GLN A 409 -51.97 24.93 58.89
C GLN A 409 -53.30 24.29 59.30
N ASN A 410 -54.28 24.24 58.39
CA ASN A 410 -55.56 23.59 58.67
C ASN A 410 -55.44 22.10 59.04
N ILE A 411 -54.48 21.38 58.45
CA ILE A 411 -54.19 19.98 58.82
C ILE A 411 -53.61 19.90 60.23
N ILE A 412 -52.67 20.78 60.57
CA ILE A 412 -52.05 20.85 61.90
C ILE A 412 -53.11 21.12 62.97
N ASP A 413 -53.96 22.11 62.74
CA ASP A 413 -55.02 22.50 63.68
C ASP A 413 -55.99 21.32 63.92
N ARG A 414 -56.42 20.64 62.85
CA ARG A 414 -57.30 19.45 62.93
C ARG A 414 -56.67 18.30 63.71
N ILE A 415 -55.37 18.06 63.55
CA ILE A 415 -54.66 17.03 64.33
C ILE A 415 -54.62 17.41 65.81
N GLY A 416 -54.43 18.69 66.12
CA GLY A 416 -54.55 19.22 67.47
C GLY A 416 -55.92 18.95 68.10
N GLU A 417 -57.00 19.20 67.36
CA GLU A 417 -58.38 18.93 67.82
C GLU A 417 -58.66 17.42 68.02
N ILE A 418 -58.16 16.55 67.12
CA ILE A 418 -58.28 15.09 67.28
C ILE A 418 -57.49 14.63 68.52
N ASN A 419 -56.28 15.16 68.74
CA ASN A 419 -55.48 14.84 69.91
C ASN A 419 -56.14 15.25 71.22
N GLN A 420 -56.84 16.39 71.24
CA GLN A 420 -57.64 16.79 72.40
C GLN A 420 -58.73 15.75 72.72
N SER A 421 -59.33 15.15 71.69
CA SER A 421 -60.32 14.08 71.85
C SER A 421 -59.66 12.76 72.30
N LEU A 422 -58.50 12.42 71.74
CA LEU A 422 -57.73 11.21 72.08
C LEU A 422 -57.20 11.21 73.52
N ALA A 423 -56.82 12.37 74.06
CA ALA A 423 -56.37 12.49 75.45
C ALA A 423 -57.44 12.07 76.47
N GLY A 424 -58.72 12.18 76.12
CA GLY A 424 -59.84 11.72 76.95
C GLY A 424 -60.12 10.22 76.87
N ILE A 425 -59.46 9.49 75.98
CA ILE A 425 -59.68 8.07 75.72
C ILE A 425 -58.52 7.26 76.29
N PRO A 426 -58.72 6.46 77.36
CA PRO A 426 -57.67 5.62 77.90
C PRO A 426 -57.37 4.48 76.93
N TYR A 427 -56.16 4.42 76.40
CA TYR A 427 -55.68 3.31 75.56
C TYR A 427 -55.27 2.12 76.42
N ASN A 428 -54.52 2.39 77.49
CA ASN A 428 -54.20 1.47 78.57
C ASN A 428 -54.35 2.20 79.90
N THR A 429 -54.30 1.49 81.02
CA THR A 429 -54.35 2.11 82.36
C THR A 429 -53.26 3.18 82.50
N GLY A 430 -53.66 4.44 82.68
CA GLY A 430 -52.75 5.59 82.80
C GLY A 430 -52.12 6.10 81.50
N ARG A 431 -52.51 5.61 80.31
CA ARG A 431 -51.90 5.96 79.01
C ARG A 431 -52.93 6.30 77.92
N HIS A 432 -52.61 7.25 77.05
CA HIS A 432 -53.44 7.66 75.90
C HIS A 432 -52.61 7.75 74.61
N ILE A 433 -53.28 7.86 73.47
CA ILE A 433 -52.64 7.99 72.14
C ILE A 433 -52.60 9.46 71.72
N GLN A 434 -51.49 9.91 71.14
CA GLN A 434 -51.35 11.21 70.49
C GLN A 434 -50.89 11.01 69.04
N LEU A 435 -51.59 11.59 68.08
CA LEU A 435 -51.16 11.70 66.69
C LEU A 435 -50.08 12.78 66.57
N GLU A 436 -48.97 12.43 65.93
CA GLU A 436 -47.88 13.36 65.65
C GLU A 436 -47.76 13.58 64.14
N HIS A 437 -47.56 14.83 63.76
CA HIS A 437 -47.28 15.20 62.38
C HIS A 437 -45.81 15.61 62.26
N GLN A 438 -45.09 14.98 61.34
CA GLN A 438 -43.72 15.33 61.01
C GLN A 438 -43.66 15.85 59.58
N ALA A 439 -42.68 16.70 59.26
CA ALA A 439 -42.47 17.12 57.88
C ALA A 439 -42.03 15.92 57.03
N THR A 440 -42.56 15.80 55.82
CA THR A 440 -42.22 14.70 54.91
C THR A 440 -40.72 14.65 54.61
N SER A 441 -40.18 13.42 54.48
CA SER A 441 -38.83 13.20 53.95
C SER A 441 -38.78 13.20 52.43
N ASP A 442 -39.93 13.28 51.74
CA ASP A 442 -39.99 13.28 50.28
C ASP A 442 -39.21 14.46 49.70
N GLN A 443 -38.28 14.16 48.80
CA GLN A 443 -37.37 15.16 48.23
C GLN A 443 -38.11 16.14 47.31
N ASP A 444 -39.05 15.66 46.48
CA ASP A 444 -39.78 16.51 45.54
C ASP A 444 -40.60 17.58 46.27
N VAL A 445 -41.23 17.20 47.38
CA VAL A 445 -42.05 18.10 48.19
C VAL A 445 -41.20 19.12 48.94
N ARG A 446 -40.05 18.70 49.47
CA ARG A 446 -39.11 19.60 50.17
C ARG A 446 -38.48 20.62 49.22
N GLU A 447 -38.03 20.16 48.05
CA GLU A 447 -37.49 21.03 47.00
C GLU A 447 -38.55 22.02 46.53
N PHE A 448 -39.77 21.55 46.23
CA PHE A 448 -40.87 22.42 45.84
C PHE A 448 -41.18 23.50 46.89
N GLY A 449 -41.22 23.14 48.18
CA GLY A 449 -41.42 24.10 49.27
C GLY A 449 -40.28 25.12 49.37
N SER A 450 -39.04 24.71 49.12
CA SER A 450 -37.88 25.60 49.05
C SER A 450 -37.97 26.54 47.85
N ASP A 451 -38.31 26.03 46.68
CA ASP A 451 -38.43 26.79 45.43
C ASP A 451 -39.55 27.84 45.53
N LEU A 452 -40.72 27.46 46.08
CA LEU A 452 -41.81 28.40 46.34
C LEU A 452 -41.41 29.49 47.34
N ARG A 453 -40.69 29.13 48.41
CA ARG A 453 -40.23 30.09 49.40
C ARG A 453 -39.23 31.06 48.80
N ALA A 454 -38.25 30.57 48.05
CA ALA A 454 -37.27 31.39 47.33
C ALA A 454 -37.93 32.37 46.36
N CYS A 455 -39.00 31.94 45.67
CA CYS A 455 -39.80 32.83 44.82
C CYS A 455 -40.55 33.93 45.60
N SER A 456 -40.87 33.69 46.88
CA SER A 456 -41.60 34.64 47.74
C SER A 456 -40.69 35.54 48.60
N GLU A 457 -39.45 35.12 48.87
CA GLU A 457 -38.49 35.85 49.70
C GLU A 457 -38.06 37.18 49.06
N GLY A 458 -38.09 38.25 49.87
CA GLY A 458 -37.69 39.60 49.44
C GLY A 458 -38.71 40.37 48.58
N THR A 459 -39.95 39.90 48.46
CA THR A 459 -41.02 40.57 47.69
C THR A 459 -41.78 41.64 48.51
N ILE A 460 -41.56 41.72 49.82
CA ILE A 460 -42.23 42.71 50.71
C ILE A 460 -41.22 43.79 51.13
N GLY A 461 -41.37 45.02 50.62
CA GLY A 461 -40.77 46.23 51.22
C GLY A 461 -39.54 46.92 50.59
N GLY A 462 -39.20 46.74 49.30
CA GLY A 462 -38.05 47.44 48.67
C GLY A 462 -38.34 47.97 47.27
N THR A 463 -37.84 49.16 46.93
CA THR A 463 -38.13 49.86 45.66
C THR A 463 -37.29 49.43 44.45
N ASP A 464 -36.27 48.56 44.62
CA ASP A 464 -35.51 47.90 43.53
C ASP A 464 -35.58 46.37 43.70
N GLN A 465 -36.78 45.82 43.62
CA GLN A 465 -37.12 44.47 44.10
C GLN A 465 -36.90 43.32 43.11
N TYR A 466 -36.36 43.59 41.93
CA TYR A 466 -36.51 42.70 40.77
C TYR A 466 -35.17 42.41 40.09
N SER A 467 -34.72 41.16 40.22
CA SER A 467 -33.56 40.61 39.50
C SER A 467 -34.03 39.59 38.46
N GLU A 468 -33.33 39.53 37.33
CA GLU A 468 -33.46 38.47 36.30
C GLU A 468 -33.45 37.05 36.93
N GLN A 469 -32.72 36.88 38.03
CA GLN A 469 -32.67 35.63 38.78
C GLN A 469 -34.03 35.20 39.35
N LYS A 470 -34.88 36.13 39.82
CA LYS A 470 -36.24 35.81 40.30
C LYS A 470 -37.15 35.39 39.16
N TYR A 471 -37.01 36.02 37.99
CA TYR A 471 -37.75 35.60 36.79
C TYR A 471 -37.42 34.15 36.42
N LEU A 472 -36.13 33.81 36.32
CA LEU A 472 -35.67 32.46 35.99
C LEU A 472 -36.10 31.42 37.04
N GLN A 473 -36.32 31.81 38.30
CA GLN A 473 -36.86 30.91 39.33
C GLN A 473 -38.35 30.64 39.11
N VAL A 474 -39.15 31.68 38.85
CA VAL A 474 -40.59 31.55 38.60
C VAL A 474 -40.86 30.83 37.28
N GLU A 475 -40.12 31.16 36.21
CA GLU A 475 -40.21 30.49 34.91
C GLU A 475 -39.97 28.99 35.03
N ARG A 476 -38.88 28.58 35.70
CA ARG A 476 -38.58 27.15 35.93
C ARG A 476 -39.72 26.41 36.63
N LEU A 477 -40.36 27.04 37.61
CA LEU A 477 -41.48 26.44 38.32
C LEU A 477 -42.72 26.31 37.43
N ILE A 478 -43.05 27.37 36.68
CA ILE A 478 -44.20 27.40 35.77
C ILE A 478 -44.02 26.44 34.60
N ASP A 479 -42.82 26.35 34.02
CA ASP A 479 -42.52 25.42 32.94
C ASP A 479 -42.66 23.97 33.40
N ARG A 480 -42.21 23.68 34.63
CA ARG A 480 -42.43 22.36 35.24
C ARG A 480 -43.92 22.10 35.49
N PHE A 481 -44.73 23.10 35.85
CA PHE A 481 -46.19 22.93 35.94
C PHE A 481 -46.86 22.74 34.58
N ARG A 482 -46.40 23.43 33.53
CA ARG A 482 -46.91 23.28 32.16
C ARG A 482 -46.53 21.94 31.53
N GLY A 483 -45.44 21.35 32.01
CA GLY A 483 -44.88 20.11 31.52
C GLY A 483 -43.82 20.40 30.49
N ARG A 484 -42.55 20.18 30.86
CA ARG A 484 -41.42 20.41 29.97
C ARG A 484 -41.46 19.43 28.79
N GLU A 485 -40.98 19.89 27.65
CA GLU A 485 -40.98 19.13 26.40
C GLU A 485 -40.21 17.80 26.59
N GLY A 486 -40.85 16.67 26.28
CA GLY A 486 -40.31 15.32 26.53
C GLY A 486 -40.45 14.78 27.96
N LEU A 487 -40.96 15.57 28.92
CA LEU A 487 -41.13 15.18 30.34
C LEU A 487 -42.56 15.39 30.86
N THR A 488 -43.53 15.65 29.99
CA THR A 488 -44.89 16.08 30.33
C THR A 488 -45.61 15.15 31.33
N ASP A 489 -45.52 13.83 31.17
CA ASP A 489 -46.17 12.87 32.08
C ASP A 489 -45.53 12.84 33.47
N LEU A 490 -44.19 13.01 33.53
CA LEU A 490 -43.45 13.04 34.79
C LEU A 490 -43.74 14.33 35.56
N ASP A 491 -43.74 15.46 34.86
CA ASP A 491 -44.04 16.77 35.42
C ASP A 491 -45.50 16.88 35.88
N ARG A 492 -46.45 16.23 35.18
CA ARG A 492 -47.85 16.12 35.62
C ARG A 492 -48.00 15.34 36.93
N LYS A 493 -47.30 14.20 37.07
CA LYS A 493 -47.29 13.42 38.33
C LYS A 493 -46.64 14.19 39.47
N TRP A 494 -45.51 14.84 39.18
CA TRP A 494 -44.83 15.71 40.14
C TRP A 494 -45.76 16.83 40.63
N THR A 495 -46.43 17.54 39.71
CA THR A 495 -47.37 18.62 40.04
C THR A 495 -48.48 18.13 40.96
N ALA A 496 -49.12 17.00 40.64
CA ALA A 496 -50.18 16.42 41.47
C ALA A 496 -49.67 16.02 42.87
N LYS A 497 -48.42 15.55 42.96
CA LYS A 497 -47.78 15.13 44.21
C LYS A 497 -47.45 16.32 45.11
N VAL A 498 -46.80 17.36 44.57
CA VAL A 498 -46.30 18.48 45.38
C VAL A 498 -47.37 19.50 45.75
N THR A 499 -48.43 19.63 44.94
CA THR A 499 -49.55 20.56 45.24
C THR A 499 -50.54 20.01 46.26
N ASP A 500 -50.54 18.70 46.51
CA ASP A 500 -51.35 18.09 47.57
C ASP A 500 -50.62 18.18 48.92
N VAL A 501 -51.06 19.10 49.77
CA VAL A 501 -50.48 19.36 51.10
C VAL A 501 -50.52 18.14 52.04
N ARG A 502 -51.30 17.11 51.75
CA ARG A 502 -51.30 15.86 52.54
C ARG A 502 -49.96 15.14 52.43
N ASN A 503 -49.30 15.24 51.28
CA ASN A 503 -47.98 14.63 51.04
C ASN A 503 -46.85 15.37 51.77
N TRP A 504 -47.15 16.54 52.37
CA TRP A 504 -46.16 17.36 53.08
C TRP A 504 -45.92 16.87 54.51
N PHE A 505 -46.75 15.94 54.99
CA PHE A 505 -46.68 15.39 56.32
C PHE A 505 -46.44 13.88 56.29
N THR A 506 -45.72 13.40 57.29
CA THR A 506 -45.70 12.00 57.69
C THR A 506 -46.38 11.91 59.06
N PHE A 507 -47.40 11.06 59.17
CA PHE A 507 -48.15 10.89 60.41
C PHE A 507 -47.65 9.68 61.18
N SER A 508 -47.52 9.84 62.49
CA SER A 508 -47.22 8.77 63.44
C SER A 508 -48.16 8.88 64.63
N ALA A 509 -48.23 7.85 65.45
CA ALA A 509 -48.93 7.92 66.73
C ALA A 509 -47.96 7.61 67.87
N SER A 510 -48.14 8.21 69.02
CA SER A 510 -47.32 7.99 70.22
C SER A 510 -48.23 7.65 71.40
N GLU A 511 -47.96 6.56 72.09
CA GLU A 511 -48.59 6.24 73.38
C GLU A 511 -47.84 7.00 74.47
N LYS A 512 -48.56 7.85 75.22
CA LYS A 512 -48.00 8.70 76.27
C LYS A 512 -48.66 8.43 77.62
N TRP A 513 -47.89 8.57 78.68
CA TRP A 513 -48.41 8.58 80.04
C TRP A 513 -49.27 9.81 80.28
N THR A 514 -50.51 9.63 80.75
CA THR A 514 -51.47 10.74 80.92
C THR A 514 -51.04 11.71 82.02
N GLU A 515 -50.29 11.25 83.04
CA GLU A 515 -49.83 12.08 84.15
C GLU A 515 -48.54 12.86 83.84
N THR A 516 -47.55 12.22 83.20
CA THR A 516 -46.23 12.82 82.95
C THR A 516 -46.06 13.39 81.54
N GLY A 517 -46.87 12.95 80.58
CA GLY A 517 -46.71 13.29 79.16
C GLY A 517 -45.51 12.62 78.49
N GLU A 518 -44.78 11.74 79.20
CA GLU A 518 -43.64 11.01 78.64
C GLU A 518 -44.10 9.97 77.62
N GLU A 519 -43.36 9.87 76.52
CA GLU A 519 -43.56 8.85 75.50
C GLU A 519 -43.22 7.47 76.04
N TYR A 520 -44.19 6.58 75.98
CA TYR A 520 -44.02 5.17 76.29
C TYR A 520 -43.65 4.38 75.04
N GLU A 521 -44.42 4.55 73.96
CA GLU A 521 -44.20 3.78 72.73
C GLU A 521 -44.60 4.57 71.49
N HIS A 522 -43.71 4.60 70.50
CA HIS A 522 -43.94 5.24 69.22
C HIS A 522 -44.50 4.25 68.18
N PHE A 523 -45.41 4.72 67.33
CA PHE A 523 -46.06 3.97 66.25
C PHE A 523 -45.79 4.66 64.91
N THR A 524 -44.68 4.27 64.28
CA THR A 524 -44.32 4.61 62.89
C THR A 524 -44.76 3.49 61.95
N ASP A 525 -45.83 3.75 61.20
CA ASP A 525 -46.38 2.87 60.14
C ASP A 525 -46.70 1.42 60.60
N SER A 526 -47.48 0.73 59.78
CA SER A 526 -48.18 -0.52 60.09
C SER A 526 -47.26 -1.75 60.19
N GLY A 527 -45.93 -1.59 60.10
CA GLY A 527 -44.96 -2.68 59.98
C GLY A 527 -44.20 -2.93 61.28
N GLY A 528 -44.60 -3.95 62.08
CA GLY A 528 -43.75 -4.46 63.17
C GLY A 528 -44.43 -4.93 64.46
N LYS A 529 -45.75 -4.78 64.64
CA LYS A 529 -46.44 -5.09 65.92
C LYS A 529 -47.50 -6.21 65.82
N SER A 530 -47.84 -6.80 66.98
CA SER A 530 -48.88 -7.84 67.14
C SER A 530 -50.24 -7.36 66.60
N GLY A 531 -50.98 -8.24 65.92
CA GLY A 531 -52.27 -7.91 65.28
C GLY A 531 -53.25 -7.22 66.22
N GLY A 532 -53.34 -7.67 67.48
CA GLY A 532 -54.22 -7.08 68.48
C GLY A 532 -53.92 -5.62 68.84
N GLN A 533 -52.65 -5.20 68.85
CA GLN A 533 -52.29 -3.79 69.12
C GLN A 533 -52.69 -2.86 67.96
N LYS A 534 -52.57 -3.34 66.72
CA LYS A 534 -52.96 -2.57 65.53
C LYS A 534 -54.46 -2.34 65.49
N GLU A 535 -55.25 -3.38 65.78
CA GLU A 535 -56.71 -3.27 65.88
C GLU A 535 -57.12 -2.33 67.01
N LYS A 536 -56.50 -2.46 68.19
CA LYS A 536 -56.76 -1.59 69.34
C LYS A 536 -56.46 -0.11 69.03
N LEU A 537 -55.34 0.15 68.36
CA LEU A 537 -54.96 1.50 67.91
C LEU A 537 -55.96 2.03 66.88
N ALA A 538 -56.32 1.21 65.89
CA ALA A 538 -57.30 1.56 64.87
C ALA A 538 -58.67 1.90 65.48
N TYR A 539 -59.16 1.13 66.45
CA TYR A 539 -60.41 1.44 67.15
C TYR A 539 -60.31 2.74 67.95
N THR A 540 -59.18 3.00 68.58
CA THR A 540 -58.96 4.22 69.36
C THR A 540 -58.94 5.46 68.47
N ILE A 541 -58.22 5.40 67.35
CA ILE A 541 -58.15 6.47 66.36
C ILE A 541 -59.52 6.66 65.68
N LEU A 542 -60.21 5.57 65.29
CA LEU A 542 -61.53 5.63 64.70
C LEU A 542 -62.56 6.24 65.65
N ALA A 543 -62.55 5.81 66.92
CA ALA A 543 -63.44 6.34 67.94
C ALA A 543 -63.18 7.83 68.20
N ALA A 544 -61.92 8.27 68.24
CA ALA A 544 -61.58 9.68 68.34
C ALA A 544 -61.94 10.48 67.08
N ALA A 545 -61.74 9.92 65.89
CA ALA A 545 -62.14 10.54 64.62
C ALA A 545 -63.67 10.68 64.52
N LEU A 546 -64.43 9.68 64.98
CA LEU A 546 -65.89 9.76 65.11
C LEU A 546 -66.30 10.78 66.19
N ALA A 547 -65.60 10.83 67.32
CA ALA A 547 -65.85 11.82 68.35
C ALA A 547 -65.59 13.24 67.85
N PHE A 548 -64.56 13.41 67.02
CA PHE A 548 -64.22 14.65 66.34
C PHE A 548 -65.26 15.04 65.29
N GLN A 549 -65.61 14.14 64.36
CA GLN A 549 -66.55 14.40 63.27
C GLN A 549 -68.00 14.62 63.76
N PHE A 550 -68.39 14.00 64.89
CA PHE A 550 -69.74 14.09 65.46
C PHE A 550 -69.82 14.91 66.76
N GLY A 551 -68.73 15.55 67.21
CA GLY A 551 -68.70 16.44 68.38
C GLY A 551 -69.04 15.76 69.71
N LEU A 552 -68.62 14.51 69.93
CA LEU A 552 -68.99 13.67 71.09
C LEU A 552 -68.05 13.79 72.32
N GLY A 553 -67.07 14.69 72.26
CA GLY A 553 -66.20 15.01 73.40
C GLY A 553 -66.83 16.08 74.31
N SER A 554 -66.97 15.76 75.60
CA SER A 554 -67.31 16.71 76.65
C SER A 554 -66.22 17.78 76.79
N GLY A 555 -66.41 18.96 76.19
CA GLY A 555 -65.55 20.13 76.37
C GLY A 555 -66.16 21.39 75.74
N LYS A 556 -66.23 22.48 76.50
CA LYS A 556 -66.89 23.75 76.15
C LYS A 556 -66.36 24.33 74.83
N GLY A 557 -67.19 24.46 73.80
CA GLY A 557 -66.84 25.26 72.61
C GLY A 557 -67.44 24.92 71.25
N ALA A 558 -68.25 23.86 71.08
CA ALA A 558 -68.82 23.54 69.76
C ALA A 558 -70.18 24.24 69.53
N GLY A 559 -70.11 25.41 68.90
CA GLY A 559 -71.28 26.15 68.43
C GLY A 559 -71.89 25.53 67.17
N ARG A 560 -73.24 25.48 67.17
CA ARG A 560 -74.15 25.50 66.00
C ARG A 560 -74.08 24.32 65.01
N ASN A 561 -74.43 23.12 65.48
CA ASN A 561 -75.44 22.26 64.82
C ASN A 561 -75.83 21.06 65.69
N ALA A 562 -76.08 21.32 66.98
CA ALA A 562 -76.77 20.37 67.85
C ALA A 562 -78.28 20.44 67.56
N GLY A 563 -78.68 19.94 66.40
CA GLY A 563 -80.07 19.56 66.17
C GLY A 563 -80.45 18.52 67.23
N ASN A 564 -81.52 18.78 67.97
CA ASN A 564 -82.03 17.97 69.08
C ASN A 564 -82.65 16.62 68.60
N GLY A 565 -82.00 15.95 67.64
CA GLY A 565 -82.40 14.68 67.07
C GLY A 565 -81.54 13.56 67.64
N ARG A 566 -82.16 12.46 68.08
CA ARG A 566 -81.48 11.22 68.46
C ARG A 566 -80.74 10.68 67.23
N SER A 567 -79.46 11.00 67.07
CA SER A 567 -78.65 10.49 65.96
C SER A 567 -78.36 9.00 66.17
N PHE A 568 -78.84 8.15 65.28
CA PHE A 568 -78.43 6.75 65.21
C PHE A 568 -76.99 6.70 64.69
N ARG A 569 -76.07 6.19 65.51
CA ARG A 569 -74.66 6.05 65.17
C ARG A 569 -74.34 4.57 65.18
N PHE A 570 -74.18 4.02 63.98
CA PHE A 570 -73.89 2.63 63.74
C PHE A 570 -72.50 2.55 63.11
N VAL A 571 -71.64 1.75 63.70
CA VAL A 571 -70.28 1.51 63.22
C VAL A 571 -70.22 0.04 62.84
N VAL A 572 -70.09 -0.24 61.55
CA VAL A 572 -69.78 -1.60 61.08
C VAL A 572 -68.28 -1.74 61.05
N ILE A 573 -67.76 -2.74 61.75
CA ILE A 573 -66.36 -3.13 61.67
C ILE A 573 -66.33 -4.51 61.04
N ASP A 574 -65.98 -4.55 59.76
CA ASP A 574 -65.78 -5.80 59.04
C ASP A 574 -64.48 -6.48 59.53
N GLU A 575 -64.46 -7.81 59.64
CA GLU A 575 -63.38 -8.64 60.21
C GLU A 575 -62.95 -8.38 61.68
N ALA A 576 -63.73 -7.63 62.48
CA ALA A 576 -63.39 -7.27 63.87
C ALA A 576 -63.08 -8.43 64.84
N PHE A 577 -63.46 -9.67 64.48
CA PHE A 577 -63.37 -10.86 65.32
C PHE A 577 -62.73 -12.07 64.60
N GLY A 578 -62.17 -11.89 63.40
CA GLY A 578 -61.70 -13.00 62.57
C GLY A 578 -60.26 -13.46 62.85
N ARG A 579 -59.38 -12.54 63.26
CA ARG A 579 -57.94 -12.79 63.54
C ARG A 579 -57.35 -11.95 64.70
N GLY A 580 -58.19 -11.20 65.41
CA GLY A 580 -57.82 -10.35 66.54
C GLY A 580 -57.84 -11.07 67.90
N SER A 581 -57.17 -10.52 68.91
CA SER A 581 -57.25 -11.04 70.29
C SER A 581 -58.56 -10.62 70.96
N ASP A 582 -59.22 -11.51 71.70
CA ASP A 582 -60.45 -11.25 72.47
C ASP A 582 -60.38 -9.95 73.31
N GLU A 583 -59.20 -9.61 73.85
CA GLU A 583 -58.96 -8.39 74.61
C GLU A 583 -59.13 -7.11 73.77
N SER A 584 -58.70 -7.11 72.51
CA SER A 584 -58.81 -5.95 71.60
C SER A 584 -60.23 -5.70 71.16
N ALA A 585 -60.98 -6.78 70.88
CA ALA A 585 -62.39 -6.69 70.52
C ALA A 585 -63.25 -6.22 71.70
N ARG A 586 -62.97 -6.72 72.92
CA ARG A 586 -63.61 -6.24 74.15
C ARG A 586 -63.31 -4.77 74.42
N TYR A 587 -62.05 -4.35 74.24
CA TYR A 587 -61.67 -2.94 74.35
C TYR A 587 -62.43 -2.07 73.34
N GLY A 588 -62.53 -2.50 72.08
CA GLY A 588 -63.31 -1.80 71.05
C GLY A 588 -64.77 -1.62 71.45
N LEU A 589 -65.43 -2.70 71.89
CA LEU A 589 -66.83 -2.65 72.36
C LEU A 589 -67.01 -1.74 73.58
N GLU A 590 -66.14 -1.84 74.59
CA GLU A 590 -66.18 -0.97 75.78
C GLU A 590 -65.96 0.50 75.42
N LEU A 591 -65.05 0.78 74.48
CA LEU A 591 -64.76 2.11 73.98
C LEU A 591 -65.97 2.74 73.27
N PHE A 592 -66.58 2.02 72.33
CA PHE A 592 -67.77 2.49 71.63
C PHE A 592 -68.98 2.63 72.58
N GLN A 593 -69.14 1.72 73.56
CA GLN A 593 -70.18 1.82 74.58
C GLN A 593 -70.00 3.08 75.45
N ARG A 594 -68.76 3.39 75.89
CA ARG A 594 -68.45 4.63 76.63
C ARG A 594 -68.78 5.89 75.83
N MET A 595 -68.62 5.84 74.51
CA MET A 595 -68.99 6.94 73.61
C MET A 595 -70.48 6.98 73.22
N LYS A 596 -71.33 6.12 73.82
CA LYS A 596 -72.76 5.98 73.50
C LYS A 596 -73.01 5.62 72.02
N LEU A 597 -72.10 4.88 71.40
CA LEU A 597 -72.23 4.31 70.08
C LEU A 597 -72.81 2.89 70.22
N ARG A 598 -73.79 2.52 69.39
CA ARG A 598 -74.29 1.15 69.36
C ARG A 598 -73.49 0.39 68.31
N CYS A 599 -72.69 -0.58 68.77
CA CYS A 599 -72.02 -1.56 67.92
C CYS A 599 -73.02 -2.60 67.43
#